data_AF-A0A378LC13-F1
#
_entry.id   AF-A0A378LC13-F1
#
_cell.length_a   1.000
_cell.length_b   1.000
_cell.length_c   1.000
_cell.angle_alpha   90.00
_cell.angle_beta   90.00
_cell.angle_gamma   90.00
#
_symmetry.space_group_name_H-M   'P 1'
#
loop_
_entity.id
_entity.type
_entity.pdbx_description
1 polymer ?
#
loop_
_entity_poly.entity_id
_entity_poly.type
_entity_poly.pdbx_seq_one_letter_code
_entity_poly.pdbx_strand_id
1 'polypeptide(L)' 'MHTKFFTQESLKTQEDKEKRIQFVHNVYSVLSRDTSMSEELKKKILIGSLIHTNLTAQEILDEIESRYTPFNS' A
#
# COMPACT_ATOMS: atom_id res chain seq x y z
N MET A 1 -19.40 24.20 -18.46
CA MET A 1 -18.10 23.88 -17.86
C MET A 1 -18.36 23.17 -16.53
N HIS A 2 -18.20 21.85 -16.47
CA HIS A 2 -18.33 21.09 -15.22
C HIS A 2 -16.97 21.08 -14.53
N THR A 3 -16.78 21.96 -13.54
CA THR A 3 -15.73 21.82 -12.55
C THR A 3 -16.06 20.59 -11.70
N LYS A 4 -15.45 19.45 -12.03
CA LYS A 4 -15.39 18.31 -11.11
C LYS A 4 -14.56 18.76 -9.92
N PHE A 5 -15.24 19.16 -8.86
CA PHE A 5 -14.68 19.18 -7.52
C PHE A 5 -14.04 17.81 -7.30
N PHE A 6 -12.72 17.76 -7.14
CA PHE A 6 -12.03 16.60 -6.60
C PHE A 6 -12.52 16.48 -5.15
N THR A 7 -13.66 15.84 -4.96
CA THR A 7 -14.13 15.50 -3.64
C THR A 7 -13.09 14.54 -3.05
N GLN A 8 -12.57 14.95 -1.92
CA GLN A 8 -11.72 14.20 -1.00
C GLN A 8 -12.51 13.01 -0.37
N GLU A 9 -13.39 12.38 -1.15
CA GLU A 9 -14.25 11.25 -0.80
C GLU A 9 -13.60 9.90 -1.13
N SER A 10 -12.63 9.88 -2.05
CA SER A 10 -11.96 8.67 -2.55
C SER A 10 -10.94 8.05 -1.57
N LEU A 11 -10.97 8.41 -0.29
CA LEU A 11 -10.21 7.72 0.76
C LEU A 11 -11.10 6.78 1.59
N LYS A 12 -12.41 6.77 1.32
CA LYS A 12 -13.41 6.11 2.16
C LYS A 12 -13.88 4.76 1.63
N THR A 13 -13.64 4.44 0.36
CA THR A 13 -14.10 3.17 -0.21
C THR A 13 -13.11 2.04 0.07
N GLN A 14 -13.63 0.82 0.21
CA GLN A 14 -12.80 -0.39 0.32
C GLN A 14 -11.90 -0.55 -0.92
N GLU A 15 -12.41 -0.25 -2.11
CA GLU A 15 -11.65 -0.29 -3.36
C GLU A 15 -10.44 0.66 -3.34
N ASP A 16 -10.61 1.88 -2.79
CA ASP A 16 -9.50 2.83 -2.65
C ASP A 16 -8.47 2.38 -1.61
N LYS A 17 -8.91 1.68 -0.55
CA LYS A 17 -7.99 1.05 0.40
C LYS A 17 -7.18 -0.06 -0.29
N GLU A 18 -7.83 -0.93 -1.06
CA GLU A 18 -7.16 -1.99 -1.82
C GLU A 18 -6.14 -1.44 -2.83
N LYS A 19 -6.48 -0.38 -3.58
CA LYS A 19 -5.55 0.29 -4.50
C LYS A 19 -4.31 0.81 -3.77
N ARG A 20 -4.49 1.41 -2.59
CA ARG A 20 -3.37 1.90 -1.77
C ARG A 20 -2.50 0.77 -1.23
N ILE A 21 -3.10 -0.34 -0.79
CA ILE A 21 -2.34 -1.52 -0.36
C ILE A 21 -1.56 -2.11 -1.53
N GLN A 22 -2.18 -2.25 -2.70
CA GLN A 22 -1.52 -2.74 -3.91
C GLN A 22 -0.35 -1.85 -4.33
N PHE A 23 -0.49 -0.54 -4.19
CA PHE A 23 0.62 0.40 -4.41
C PHE A 23 1.82 0.07 -3.51
N VAL A 24 1.62 -0.06 -2.19
CA VAL A 24 2.72 -0.35 -1.26
C VAL A 24 3.34 -1.72 -1.56
N HIS A 25 2.52 -2.72 -1.90
CA HIS A 25 3.00 -4.04 -2.30
C HIS A 25 3.88 -3.99 -3.56
N ASN A 26 3.48 -3.20 -4.57
CA ASN A 26 4.26 -3.02 -5.78
C ASN A 26 5.60 -2.35 -5.49
N VAL A 27 5.62 -1.31 -4.64
CA VAL A 27 6.85 -0.66 -4.20
C VAL A 27 7.78 -1.67 -3.51
N TYR A 28 7.26 -2.44 -2.55
CA TYR A 28 8.04 -3.47 -1.87
C TYR A 28 8.59 -4.53 -2.84
N SER A 29 7.78 -4.98 -3.80
CA SER A 29 8.20 -5.95 -4.82
C SER A 29 9.36 -5.45 -5.67
N VAL A 30 9.36 -4.16 -6.04
CA VAL A 30 10.47 -3.54 -6.77
C VAL A 30 11.71 -3.44 -5.88
N LEU A 31 11.57 -2.90 -4.66
CA LEU A 31 12.69 -2.70 -3.74
C LEU A 31 13.36 -4.00 -3.31
N SER A 32 12.60 -5.07 -3.09
CA SER A 32 13.11 -6.38 -2.68
C SER A 32 13.99 -7.05 -3.75
N ARG A 33 13.77 -6.72 -5.03
CA ARG A 33 14.54 -7.25 -6.16
C ARG A 33 15.76 -6.40 -6.52
N ASP A 34 15.80 -5.15 -6.06
CA ASP A 34 16.90 -4.24 -6.35
C ASP A 34 18.10 -4.53 -5.43
N THR A 35 19.16 -5.11 -5.98
CA THR A 35 20.41 -5.40 -5.25
C THR A 35 21.38 -4.22 -5.22
N SER A 36 21.12 -3.16 -5.99
CA SER A 36 21.99 -1.97 -6.07
C SER A 36 21.73 -0.97 -4.95
N MET A 37 20.56 -1.07 -4.31
CA MET A 37 20.11 -0.14 -3.28
C MET A 37 20.41 -0.68 -1.88
N SER A 38 20.86 0.21 -0.97
CA SER A 38 21.06 -0.17 0.43
C SER A 38 19.73 -0.44 1.15
N GLU A 39 19.76 -1.36 2.10
CA GLU A 39 18.58 -1.69 2.91
C GLU A 39 18.04 -0.49 3.69
N GLU A 40 18.89 0.44 4.10
CA GLU A 40 18.47 1.68 4.74
C GLU A 40 17.63 2.56 3.80
N LEU A 41 18.07 2.71 2.55
CA LEU A 41 17.37 3.52 1.56
C LEU A 41 16.04 2.87 1.17
N LYS A 42 16.02 1.54 1.00
CA LYS A 42 14.77 0.78 0.78
C LYS A 42 13.78 0.98 1.92
N LYS A 43 14.24 0.93 3.18
CA LYS A 43 13.39 1.19 4.36
C LYS A 43 12.80 2.61 4.33
N LYS A 44 13.62 3.62 4.03
CA LYS A 44 13.15 5.01 3.91
C LYS A 44 12.06 5.17 2.84
N ILE A 45 12.23 4.55 1.68
CA ILE A 45 11.23 4.57 0.60
C ILE A 45 9.94 3.86 1.02
N LEU A 46 10.06 2.70 1.68
CA LEU A 46 8.90 1.95 2.16
C LEU A 46 8.12 2.72 3.23
N ILE A 47 8.82 3.35 4.19
CA ILE A 47 8.21 4.24 5.19
C ILE A 47 7.50 5.42 4.52
N GLY A 48 8.15 6.07 3.55
CA GLY A 48 7.53 7.16 2.79
C GLY A 48 6.27 6.72 2.04
N SER A 49 6.26 5.49 1.51
CA SER A 49 5.10 4.92 0.80
C SER A 49 3.91 4.65 1.74
N LEU A 50 4.18 4.16 2.95
CA LEU A 50 3.17 3.99 4.00
C LEU A 50 2.55 5.33 4.41
N ILE A 51 3.40 6.35 4.64
CA ILE A 51 2.93 7.71 4.98
C ILE A 51 2.09 8.29 3.84
N HIS A 52 2.54 8.19 2.59
CA HIS A 52 1.82 8.71 1.42
C HIS A 52 0.43 8.10 1.25
N THR A 53 0.31 6.80 1.52
CA THR A 53 -0.95 6.07 1.40
C THR A 53 -1.84 6.18 2.63
N ASN A 54 -1.37 6.79 3.71
CA ASN A 54 -2.03 6.79 5.01
C ASN A 54 -2.40 5.36 5.45
N LEU A 55 -1.47 4.43 5.26
CA LEU A 55 -1.59 3.04 5.69
C LEU A 55 -0.56 2.74 6.78
N THR A 56 -0.96 1.86 7.69
CA THR A 56 -0.04 1.29 8.68
C THR A 56 0.56 -0.02 8.17
N ALA A 57 1.70 -0.43 8.74
CA ALA A 57 2.28 -1.74 8.44
C ALA A 57 1.33 -2.89 8.82
N GLN A 58 0.56 -2.73 9.91
CA GLN A 58 -0.40 -3.73 10.36
C GLN A 58 -1.51 -3.96 9.33
N GLU A 59 -2.07 -2.89 8.75
CA GLU A 59 -3.12 -3.03 7.73
C GLU A 59 -2.66 -3.79 6.49
N ILE A 60 -1.37 -3.73 6.16
CA ILE A 60 -0.81 -4.51 5.06
C ILE A 60 -0.65 -5.98 5.46
N LEU A 61 -0.20 -6.24 6.70
CA LEU A 61 -0.08 -7.60 7.21
C LEU A 61 -1.44 -8.29 7.29
N ASP A 62 -2.46 -7.61 7.83
CA ASP A 62 -3.82 -8.12 7.93
C ASP A 62 -4.40 -8.47 6.55
N GLU A 63 -4.13 -7.64 5.52
CA GLU A 63 -4.57 -7.91 4.15
C GLU A 63 -3.83 -9.09 3.51
N ILE A 64 -2.54 -9.27 3.82
CA ILE A 64 -1.79 -10.43 3.35
C ILE A 64 -2.33 -11.69 4.03
N GLU A 65 -2.50 -11.65 5.35
CA GLU A 65 -3.04 -12.77 6.11
C GLU A 65 -4.44 -13.16 5.64
N SER A 66 -5.33 -12.19 5.39
CA SER A 66 -6.70 -12.46 4.90
C SER A 66 -6.73 -13.11 3.51
N ARG A 67 -5.75 -12.81 2.65
CA ARG A 67 -5.65 -13.38 1.29
C ARG A 67 -5.03 -14.77 1.27
N TYR A 68 -4.16 -15.10 2.22
CA TYR A 68 -3.40 -16.35 2.23
C TYR A 68 -3.77 -17.31 3.36
N THR A 69 -4.63 -16.92 4.30
CA THR A 69 -5.34 -17.89 5.14
C THR A 69 -6.42 -18.53 4.27
N PRO A 70 -6.30 -19.82 3.91
CA PRO A 70 -7.47 -20.52 3.40
C PRO A 70 -8.51 -20.47 4.51
N PHE A 71 -9.77 -20.22 4.16
CA PHE A 71 -10.88 -20.49 5.06
C PHE A 71 -10.67 -21.88 5.68
N ASN A 72 -10.24 -21.95 6.94
CA ASN A 72 -10.37 -23.16 7.73
C ASN A 72 -11.88 -23.31 7.96
N SER A 73 -12.51 -24.10 7.09
CA SER A 73 -13.89 -24.58 7.20
C SER A 73 -13.89 -26.06 6.90
#